data_AF-A0A7X6T3I8-F1
#
_entry.id   AF-A0A7X6T3I8-F1
#
_cell.length_a   1.000
_cell.length_b   1.000
_cell.length_c   1.000
_cell.angle_alpha   90.00
_cell.angle_beta   90.00
_cell.angle_gamma   90.00
#
_symmetry.space_group_name_H-M   'P 1'
#
loop_
_entity.id
_entity.type
_entity.pdbx_description
1 polymer ?
#
loop_
_entity_poly.entity_id
_entity_poly.type
_entity_poly.pdbx_seq_one_letter_code
_entity_poly.pdbx_strand_id
1 'polypeptide(L)'
;MSAYQLSLVMLACVSVITVSGVFAMTSLAGMFSLGQAAYMSICAYITFCLAHYLHWPIWLTSIIGIAASALVALVISLPALKLRRDYFALLSVGFGAMVSSIVILLGKWTNAAIGFSKIPKVNNLVWLILGLTVLVVWMVRNLKYSRFGRMCIALKTDEIAARSFGIDVYGLKVKIYVIASIIAAV
;
A
#
# COMPACT_ATOMS: atom_id res chain seq x y z
N MET A 1 5.15 -29.87 0.00
CA MET A 1 5.84 -28.80 -0.76
C MET A 1 7.14 -28.47 -0.05
N SER A 2 8.26 -28.36 -0.77
CA SER A 2 9.53 -27.96 -0.15
C SER A 2 9.45 -26.53 0.37
N ALA A 3 10.20 -26.19 1.43
CA ALA A 3 10.19 -24.84 2.02
C ALA A 3 10.50 -23.74 0.99
N TYR A 4 11.32 -24.05 -0.03
CA TYR A 4 11.63 -23.15 -1.14
C TYR A 4 10.41 -22.83 -2.01
N GLN A 5 9.62 -23.84 -2.38
CA GLN A 5 8.41 -23.65 -3.18
C GLN A 5 7.37 -22.81 -2.44
N LEU A 6 7.23 -23.00 -1.12
CA LEU A 6 6.32 -22.20 -0.30
C LEU A 6 6.76 -20.72 -0.27
N SER A 7 8.05 -20.44 -0.11
CA SER A 7 8.56 -19.05 -0.14
C SER A 7 8.38 -18.39 -1.50
N LEU A 8 8.57 -19.11 -2.61
CA LEU A 8 8.30 -18.58 -3.95
C LEU A 8 6.83 -18.22 -4.17
N VAL A 9 5.92 -19.09 -3.74
CA VAL A 9 4.47 -18.83 -3.83
C VAL A 9 4.09 -17.60 -3.02
N MET A 10 4.65 -17.46 -1.82
CA MET A 10 4.42 -16.31 -0.94
C MET A 10 4.92 -15.01 -1.56
N LEU A 11 6.13 -15.01 -2.14
CA LEU A 11 6.68 -13.84 -2.82
C LEU A 11 5.85 -13.44 -4.04
N ALA A 12 5.38 -14.42 -4.82
CA ALA A 12 4.50 -14.18 -5.96
C ALA A 12 3.18 -13.55 -5.49
N CYS A 13 2.58 -14.07 -4.44
CA CYS A 13 1.34 -13.55 -3.85
C CYS A 13 1.47 -12.10 -3.40
N VAL A 14 2.51 -11.77 -2.63
CA VAL A 14 2.76 -10.40 -2.15
C VAL A 14 2.96 -9.46 -3.34
N SER A 15 3.72 -9.89 -4.35
CA SER A 15 3.94 -9.09 -5.56
C SER A 15 2.63 -8.79 -6.30
N VAL A 16 1.71 -9.77 -6.40
CA VAL A 16 0.38 -9.58 -7.01
C VAL A 16 -0.45 -8.56 -6.22
N ILE A 17 -0.42 -8.60 -4.88
CA ILE A 17 -1.10 -7.62 -4.03
C ILE A 17 -0.54 -6.21 -4.30
N THR A 18 0.78 -6.04 -4.27
CA THR A 18 1.41 -4.74 -4.52
C THR A 18 1.07 -4.21 -5.92
N VAL A 19 1.13 -5.06 -6.95
CA VAL A 19 0.77 -4.68 -8.32
C VAL A 19 -0.71 -4.31 -8.42
N SER A 20 -1.60 -4.95 -7.66
CA SER A 20 -3.02 -4.60 -7.63
C SER A 20 -3.27 -3.21 -7.03
N GLY A 21 -2.49 -2.81 -6.01
CA GLY A 21 -2.51 -1.45 -5.45
C GLY A 21 -2.01 -0.39 -6.44
N VAL A 22 -0.89 -0.67 -7.13
CA VAL A 22 -0.39 0.19 -8.22
C VAL A 22 -1.42 0.28 -9.36
N PHE A 23 -2.05 -0.83 -9.72
CA PHE A 23 -3.09 -0.88 -10.75
C PHE A 23 -4.28 -0.01 -10.38
N ALA A 24 -4.77 -0.07 -9.13
CA ALA A 24 -5.87 0.77 -8.68
C ALA A 24 -5.56 2.27 -8.87
N MET A 25 -4.33 2.68 -8.58
CA MET A 25 -3.83 4.04 -8.81
C MET A 25 -3.77 4.43 -10.29
N THR A 26 -2.98 3.69 -11.06
CA THR A 26 -2.64 4.07 -12.43
C THR A 26 -3.80 3.85 -13.39
N SER A 27 -4.57 2.78 -13.18
CA SER A 27 -5.69 2.42 -14.05
C SER A 27 -6.90 3.32 -13.84
N LEU A 28 -7.29 3.55 -12.57
CA LEU A 28 -8.52 4.29 -12.24
C LEU A 28 -8.29 5.80 -12.26
N ALA A 29 -7.27 6.32 -11.56
CA ALA A 29 -7.09 7.76 -11.42
C ALA A 29 -6.15 8.38 -12.45
N GLY A 30 -5.42 7.56 -13.22
CA GLY A 30 -4.43 8.05 -14.20
C GLY A 30 -3.18 8.67 -13.57
N MET A 31 -2.96 8.46 -12.26
CA MET A 31 -1.77 8.95 -11.55
C MET A 31 -0.74 7.83 -11.47
N PHE A 32 0.51 8.14 -11.86
CA PHE A 32 1.60 7.19 -11.77
C PHE A 32 2.27 7.32 -10.39
N SER A 33 2.18 6.27 -9.56
CA SER A 33 2.77 6.24 -8.22
C SER A 33 3.75 5.08 -8.10
N LEU A 34 5.01 5.38 -7.80
CA LEU A 34 6.06 4.39 -7.56
C LEU A 34 6.35 4.17 -6.06
N GLY A 35 5.61 4.86 -5.19
CA GLY A 35 5.83 4.84 -3.74
C GLY A 35 5.21 3.65 -2.99
N GLN A 36 4.59 2.68 -3.67
CA GLN A 36 3.86 1.58 -3.00
C GLN A 36 4.77 0.71 -2.12
N ALA A 37 6.02 0.50 -2.53
CA ALA A 37 7.02 -0.21 -1.74
C ALA A 37 7.31 0.48 -0.39
N ALA A 38 7.15 1.81 -0.31
CA ALA A 38 7.37 2.56 0.92
C ALA A 38 6.28 2.26 1.97
N TYR A 39 5.01 2.15 1.53
CA TYR A 39 3.90 1.77 2.40
C TYR A 39 4.00 0.32 2.88
N MET A 40 4.44 -0.58 2.00
CA MET A 40 4.75 -1.96 2.35
C MET A 40 5.82 -2.02 3.45
N SER A 41 6.90 -1.25 3.31
CA SER A 41 7.95 -1.16 4.33
C SER A 41 7.43 -0.61 5.66
N ILE A 42 6.68 0.50 5.65
CA ILE A 42 6.11 1.09 6.87
C ILE A 42 5.26 0.08 7.64
N CYS A 43 4.35 -0.60 6.94
CA CYS A 43 3.48 -1.60 7.56
C CYS A 43 4.28 -2.75 8.15
N ALA A 44 5.23 -3.31 7.40
CA ALA A 44 6.08 -4.41 7.85
C ALA A 44 6.86 -4.01 9.12
N TYR A 45 7.55 -2.87 9.11
CA TYR A 45 8.34 -2.43 10.27
C TYR A 45 7.48 -2.15 11.50
N ILE A 46 6.32 -1.51 11.36
CA ILE A 46 5.42 -1.24 12.50
C ILE A 46 4.88 -2.55 13.07
N THR A 47 4.44 -3.46 12.21
CA THR A 47 3.87 -4.76 12.60
C THR A 47 4.90 -5.58 13.38
N PHE A 48 6.15 -5.64 12.90
CA PHE A 48 7.21 -6.41 13.56
C PHE A 48 7.74 -5.73 14.83
N CYS A 49 7.88 -4.40 14.84
CA CYS A 49 8.30 -3.66 16.01
C CYS A 49 7.31 -3.88 17.18
N LEU A 50 6.00 -3.75 16.91
CA LEU A 50 4.96 -4.05 17.90
C LEU A 50 4.98 -5.51 18.35
N ALA A 51 5.10 -6.45 17.42
CA ALA A 51 5.15 -7.87 17.76
C ALA A 51 6.38 -8.23 18.62
N HIS A 52 7.52 -7.57 18.38
CA HIS A 52 8.75 -7.81 19.12
C HIS A 52 8.72 -7.22 20.54
N TYR A 53 8.26 -5.96 20.69
CA TYR A 53 8.27 -5.28 21.98
C TYR A 53 7.04 -5.56 22.87
N LEU A 54 5.85 -5.67 22.28
CA LEU A 54 4.60 -5.86 23.04
C LEU A 54 4.13 -7.33 23.09
N HIS A 55 4.79 -8.24 22.37
CA HIS A 55 4.39 -9.67 22.28
C HIS A 55 2.90 -9.89 21.91
N TRP A 56 2.29 -8.93 21.22
CA TRP A 56 0.90 -9.01 20.79
C TRP A 56 0.69 -9.98 19.62
N PRO A 57 -0.51 -10.54 19.47
CA PRO A 57 -0.81 -11.43 18.35
C PRO A 57 -0.66 -10.69 17.01
N ILE A 58 -0.03 -11.37 16.04
CA ILE A 58 0.31 -10.84 14.70
C ILE A 58 -0.90 -10.26 13.95
N TRP A 59 -2.09 -10.82 14.18
CA TRP A 59 -3.33 -10.31 13.60
C TRP A 59 -3.65 -8.87 14.01
N LEU A 60 -3.44 -8.55 15.29
CA LEU A 60 -3.77 -7.24 15.85
C LEU A 60 -2.71 -6.20 15.46
N THR A 61 -1.44 -6.61 15.46
CA THR A 61 -0.33 -5.75 15.04
C THR A 61 -0.38 -5.44 13.53
N SER A 62 -0.84 -6.38 12.70
CA SER A 62 -1.03 -6.15 11.26
C SER A 62 -2.11 -5.10 10.98
N ILE A 63 -3.25 -5.15 11.68
CA ILE A 63 -4.30 -4.14 11.53
C ILE A 63 -3.78 -2.75 11.92
N ILE A 64 -2.97 -2.66 12.98
CA ILE A 64 -2.33 -1.41 13.41
C ILE A 64 -1.33 -0.92 12.35
N GLY A 65 -0.53 -1.83 11.77
CA GLY A 65 0.40 -1.51 10.68
C GLY A 65 -0.31 -0.95 9.45
N ILE A 66 -1.41 -1.59 9.04
CA ILE A 66 -2.25 -1.12 7.92
C ILE A 66 -2.84 0.25 8.25
N ALA A 67 -3.41 0.43 9.45
CA ALA A 67 -3.96 1.72 9.88
C ALA A 67 -2.90 2.83 9.88
N ALA A 68 -1.69 2.55 10.37
CA ALA A 68 -0.59 3.49 10.36
C ALA A 68 -0.16 3.85 8.93
N SER A 69 -0.07 2.87 8.03
CA SER A 69 0.23 3.12 6.61
C SER A 69 -0.82 4.02 5.96
N ALA A 70 -2.11 3.82 6.28
CA ALA A 70 -3.22 4.62 5.78
C ALA A 70 -3.15 6.06 6.30
N LEU A 71 -2.78 6.26 7.56
CA LEU A 71 -2.57 7.60 8.14
C LEU A 71 -1.41 8.32 7.46
N VAL A 72 -0.27 7.63 7.28
CA VAL A 72 0.89 8.20 6.59
C VAL A 72 0.53 8.54 5.15
N ALA A 73 -0.21 7.68 4.46
CA ALA A 73 -0.69 7.93 3.11
C ALA A 73 -1.62 9.14 3.04
N LEU A 74 -2.52 9.31 4.01
CA LEU A 74 -3.40 10.48 4.08
C LEU A 74 -2.56 11.76 4.22
N VAL A 75 -1.63 11.79 5.18
CA VAL A 75 -0.75 12.95 5.43
C VAL A 75 0.08 13.30 4.19
N ILE A 76 0.61 12.31 3.47
CA ILE A 76 1.44 12.52 2.27
C ILE A 76 0.61 12.88 1.05
N SER A 77 -0.59 12.30 0.92
CA SER A 77 -1.46 12.56 -0.24
C SER A 77 -1.88 14.03 -0.32
N LEU A 78 -2.05 14.72 0.83
CA LEU A 78 -2.46 16.12 0.86
C LEU A 78 -1.46 17.08 0.16
N PRO A 79 -0.14 17.08 0.48
CA PRO A 79 0.84 17.85 -0.28
C PRO A 79 1.13 17.23 -1.64
N ALA A 80 1.14 15.90 -1.76
CA ALA A 80 1.48 15.22 -3.02
C ALA A 80 0.52 15.56 -4.16
N LEU A 81 -0.76 15.73 -3.86
CA LEU A 81 -1.81 15.95 -4.87
C LEU A 81 -1.95 17.42 -5.32
N LYS A 82 -1.21 18.35 -4.70
CA LYS A 82 -1.09 19.73 -5.18
C LYS A 82 -0.14 19.87 -6.36
N LEU A 83 0.65 18.82 -6.64
CA LEU A 83 1.66 18.80 -7.70
C LEU A 83 1.04 18.36 -9.04
N ARG A 84 1.66 18.78 -10.15
CA ARG A 84 1.31 18.29 -11.50
C ARG A 84 1.58 16.78 -11.59
N ARG A 85 0.84 16.08 -12.45
CA ARG A 85 0.91 14.60 -12.63
C ARG A 85 2.34 14.06 -12.73
N ASP A 86 3.24 14.76 -13.42
CA ASP A 86 4.63 14.32 -13.61
C ASP A 86 5.49 14.45 -12.33
N TYR A 87 5.29 15.52 -11.56
CA TYR A 87 6.01 15.74 -10.30
C TYR A 87 5.57 14.79 -9.19
N PHE A 88 4.33 14.31 -9.26
CA PHE A 88 3.81 13.33 -8.30
C PHE A 88 4.58 12.00 -8.36
N ALA A 89 4.98 11.56 -9.56
CA ALA A 89 5.81 10.37 -9.73
C ALA A 89 7.19 10.55 -9.07
N LEU A 90 7.85 11.69 -9.30
CA LEU A 90 9.14 12.01 -8.70
C LEU A 90 9.06 12.06 -7.16
N LEU A 91 8.04 12.71 -6.62
CA LEU A 91 7.81 12.76 -5.18
C LEU A 91 7.61 11.36 -4.58
N SER A 92 6.92 10.47 -5.30
CA SER A 92 6.69 9.09 -4.82
C SER A 92 7.97 8.26 -4.75
N VAL A 93 8.93 8.48 -5.67
CA VAL A 93 10.26 7.85 -5.61
C VAL A 93 11.07 8.40 -4.45
N GLY A 94 11.07 9.73 -4.28
CA GLY A 94 11.71 10.39 -3.14
C GLY A 94 11.17 9.91 -1.80
N PHE A 95 9.85 9.68 -1.70
CA PHE A 95 9.23 9.11 -0.52
C PHE A 95 9.74 7.70 -0.20
N GLY A 96 9.92 6.84 -1.21
CA GLY A 96 10.53 5.51 -1.00
C GLY A 96 11.94 5.58 -0.43
N ALA A 97 12.77 6.50 -0.94
CA ALA A 97 14.12 6.73 -0.42
C ALA A 97 14.10 7.31 1.01
N MET A 98 13.14 8.19 1.31
CA MET A 98 12.94 8.78 2.64
C MET A 98 12.60 7.69 3.67
N VAL A 99 11.65 6.80 3.37
CA VAL A 99 11.28 5.70 4.27
C VAL A 99 12.46 4.78 4.54
N SER A 100 13.20 4.39 3.49
CA SER A 100 14.40 3.57 3.64
C SER A 100 15.45 4.24 4.53
N SER A 101 15.67 5.55 4.35
CA SER A 101 16.61 6.33 5.17
C SER A 101 16.18 6.40 6.64
N ILE A 102 14.89 6.60 6.91
CA ILE A 102 14.33 6.65 8.27
C ILE A 102 14.53 5.30 8.96
N VAL A 103 14.25 4.20 8.28
CA VAL A 103 14.43 2.84 8.84
C VAL A 103 15.88 2.58 9.25
N ILE A 104 16.84 3.01 8.43
CA ILE A 104 18.27 2.86 8.72
C ILE A 104 18.68 3.73 9.90
N LEU A 105 18.21 4.99 9.93
CA LEU A 105 18.49 5.92 11.03
C LEU A 105 17.94 5.41 12.37
N LEU A 106 16.75 4.82 12.37
CA LEU A 106 16.12 4.22 13.55
C LEU A 106 16.64 2.82 13.87
N GLY A 107 17.81 2.43 13.35
CA GLY A 107 18.38 1.09 13.48
C GLY A 107 18.46 0.53 14.90
N LYS A 108 18.55 1.39 15.93
CA LYS A 108 18.49 0.98 17.35
C LYS A 108 17.18 0.29 17.73
N TRP A 109 16.07 0.65 17.09
CA TRP A 109 14.72 0.12 17.37
C TRP A 109 14.24 -0.85 16.27
N THR A 110 14.67 -0.66 15.02
CA THR A 110 14.19 -1.41 13.86
C THR A 110 15.13 -2.55 13.43
N ASN A 111 16.31 -2.69 14.06
CA ASN A 111 17.42 -3.50 13.56
C ASN A 111 17.90 -3.13 12.13
N ALA A 112 17.58 -1.92 11.68
CA ALA A 112 17.99 -1.36 10.39
C ALA A 112 17.70 -2.33 9.20
N ALA A 113 18.68 -2.53 8.33
CA ALA A 113 18.57 -3.38 7.14
C ALA A 113 18.51 -4.89 7.44
N ILE A 114 18.85 -5.32 8.66
CA ILE A 114 18.87 -6.75 9.06
C ILE A 114 17.44 -7.25 9.33
N GLY A 115 16.55 -6.34 9.74
CA GLY A 115 15.15 -6.64 10.03
C GLY A 115 14.96 -7.61 11.20
N PHE A 116 13.78 -8.20 11.30
CA PHE A 116 13.41 -9.13 12.37
C PHE A 116 13.39 -10.59 11.85
N SER A 117 14.40 -11.39 12.24
CA SER A 117 14.55 -12.79 11.79
C SER A 117 13.73 -13.83 12.56
N LYS A 118 13.28 -13.53 13.79
CA LYS A 118 12.47 -14.45 14.60
C LYS A 118 10.98 -14.21 14.37
N ILE A 119 10.46 -14.62 13.22
CA ILE A 119 9.03 -14.55 12.90
C ILE A 119 8.36 -15.82 13.42
N PRO A 120 7.35 -15.73 14.31
CA PRO A 120 6.52 -16.87 14.68
C PRO A 120 5.90 -17.48 13.43
N LYS A 121 6.21 -18.75 13.15
CA LYS A 121 5.63 -19.47 12.01
C LYS A 121 4.16 -19.74 12.31
N VAL A 122 3.27 -19.00 11.68
CA VAL A 122 1.83 -19.29 11.74
C VAL A 122 1.55 -20.50 10.87
N ASN A 123 0.89 -21.53 11.41
CA ASN A 123 0.43 -22.66 10.61
C ASN A 123 -0.52 -22.18 9.50
N ASN A 124 -0.37 -22.72 8.28
CA ASN A 124 -1.17 -22.37 7.09
C ASN A 124 -1.03 -20.94 6.55
N LEU A 125 0.07 -20.23 6.84
CA LEU A 125 0.33 -18.87 6.33
C LEU A 125 0.15 -18.77 4.79
N VAL A 126 0.54 -19.80 4.04
CA VAL A 126 0.42 -19.79 2.57
C VAL A 126 -1.03 -19.79 2.09
N TRP A 127 -1.90 -20.57 2.74
CA TRP A 127 -3.33 -20.60 2.41
C TRP A 127 -4.02 -19.30 2.80
N LEU A 128 -3.59 -18.69 3.91
CA LEU A 128 -4.08 -17.39 4.35
C LEU A 128 -3.71 -16.30 3.35
N ILE A 129 -2.43 -16.22 2.95
CA ILE A 129 -1.99 -15.24 1.95
C ILE A 129 -2.68 -15.48 0.60
N LEU A 130 -2.81 -16.73 0.15
CA LEU A 130 -3.56 -17.03 -1.07
C LEU A 130 -5.02 -16.58 -0.99
N GLY A 131 -5.73 -16.89 0.09
CA GLY A 131 -7.11 -16.43 0.30
C GLY A 131 -7.18 -14.90 0.31
N LEU A 132 -6.21 -14.25 0.93
CA LEU A 132 -6.13 -12.80 1.02
C LEU A 132 -5.83 -12.16 -0.35
N THR A 133 -4.94 -12.72 -1.16
CA THR A 133 -4.67 -12.24 -2.52
C THR A 133 -5.92 -12.28 -3.38
N VAL A 134 -6.68 -13.39 -3.32
CA VAL A 134 -7.93 -13.54 -4.06
C VAL A 134 -8.95 -12.51 -3.60
N LEU A 135 -9.04 -12.27 -2.29
CA LEU A 135 -9.90 -11.26 -1.70
C LEU A 135 -9.53 -9.84 -2.16
N VAL A 136 -8.24 -9.49 -2.16
CA VAL A 136 -7.74 -8.19 -2.62
C VAL A 136 -8.05 -7.98 -4.10
N VAL A 137 -7.76 -8.97 -4.95
CA VAL A 137 -8.08 -8.91 -6.39
C VAL A 137 -9.59 -8.75 -6.60
N TRP A 138 -10.40 -9.48 -5.84
CA TRP A 138 -11.85 -9.34 -5.87
C TRP A 138 -12.31 -7.94 -5.41
N MET A 139 -11.73 -7.38 -4.35
CA MET A 139 -12.00 -6.02 -3.88
C MET A 139 -11.63 -4.96 -4.92
N VAL A 140 -10.46 -5.06 -5.56
CA VAL A 140 -10.02 -4.13 -6.61
C VAL A 140 -10.95 -4.22 -7.82
N ARG A 141 -11.39 -5.44 -8.19
CA ARG A 141 -12.41 -5.63 -9.23
C ARG A 141 -13.71 -4.93 -8.84
N ASN A 142 -14.20 -5.11 -7.62
CA ASN A 142 -15.43 -4.47 -7.15
C ASN A 142 -15.30 -2.93 -7.13
N LEU A 143 -14.13 -2.41 -6.71
CA LEU A 143 -13.83 -0.98 -6.71
C LEU A 143 -13.94 -0.37 -8.11
N LYS A 144 -13.44 -1.07 -9.14
CA LYS A 144 -13.54 -0.63 -10.54
C LYS A 144 -14.99 -0.48 -11.01
N TYR A 145 -15.87 -1.41 -10.64
CA TYR A 145 -17.28 -1.38 -11.06
C TYR A 145 -18.18 -0.50 -10.17
N SER A 146 -17.68 -0.09 -9.00
CA SER A 146 -18.38 0.81 -8.08
C SER A 146 -18.57 2.22 -8.65
N ARG A 147 -19.51 2.99 -8.06
CA ARG A 147 -19.73 4.41 -8.36
C ARG A 147 -18.43 5.21 -8.23
N PHE A 148 -17.63 4.90 -7.20
CA PHE A 148 -16.33 5.53 -6.96
C PHE A 148 -15.35 5.26 -8.11
N GLY A 149 -15.21 4.01 -8.54
CA GLY A 149 -14.35 3.63 -9.67
C GLY A 149 -14.75 4.31 -10.98
N ARG A 150 -16.05 4.43 -11.25
CA ARG A 150 -16.55 5.16 -12.43
C ARG A 150 -16.21 6.64 -12.40
N MET A 151 -16.29 7.30 -11.24
CA MET A 151 -15.86 8.69 -11.08
C MET A 151 -14.35 8.84 -11.30
N CYS A 152 -13.54 7.88 -10.82
CA CYS A 152 -12.10 7.88 -11.08
C CYS A 152 -11.78 7.74 -12.57
N ILE A 153 -12.47 6.84 -13.27
CA ILE A 153 -12.29 6.66 -14.73
C ILE A 153 -12.65 7.96 -15.47
N ALA A 154 -13.72 8.66 -15.07
CA ALA A 154 -14.05 9.97 -15.65
C ALA A 154 -12.95 11.01 -15.39
N LEU A 155 -12.39 11.04 -14.18
CA LEU A 155 -11.26 11.90 -13.82
C LEU A 155 -10.02 11.64 -14.68
N LYS A 156 -9.74 10.37 -15.00
CA LYS A 156 -8.60 9.99 -15.83
C LYS A 156 -8.67 10.59 -17.23
N THR A 157 -9.87 10.63 -17.82
CA THR A 157 -10.11 11.15 -19.17
C THR A 157 -9.83 12.63 -19.26
N ASP A 158 -10.48 13.44 -18.41
CA ASP A 158 -10.25 14.88 -18.35
C ASP A 158 -10.62 15.45 -16.97
N GLU A 159 -9.64 16.06 -16.30
CA GLU A 159 -9.83 16.63 -14.96
C GLU A 159 -10.70 17.88 -14.99
N ILE A 160 -10.62 18.67 -16.05
CA ILE A 160 -11.34 19.94 -16.17
C ILE A 160 -12.82 19.63 -16.42
N ALA A 161 -13.11 18.69 -17.32
CA ALA A 161 -14.48 18.24 -17.57
C ALA A 161 -15.11 17.62 -16.31
N ALA A 162 -14.39 16.73 -15.61
CA ALA A 162 -14.87 16.12 -14.36
C ALA A 162 -15.20 17.16 -13.29
N ARG A 163 -14.40 18.24 -13.20
CA ARG A 163 -14.63 19.34 -12.26
C ARG A 163 -15.88 20.15 -12.62
N SER A 164 -16.16 20.34 -13.91
CA SER A 164 -17.38 21.00 -14.39
C SER A 164 -18.65 20.19 -14.08
N PHE A 165 -18.56 18.87 -13.96
CA PHE A 165 -19.67 18.00 -13.51
C PHE A 165 -19.83 17.95 -11.98
N GLY A 166 -19.16 18.82 -11.22
CA GLY A 166 -19.29 18.91 -9.76
C GLY A 166 -18.57 17.81 -8.98
N ILE A 167 -17.66 17.06 -9.61
CA ILE A 167 -16.84 16.06 -8.93
C ILE A 167 -15.69 16.76 -8.21
N ASP A 168 -15.54 16.54 -6.91
CA ASP A 168 -14.36 16.96 -6.16
C ASP A 168 -13.15 16.10 -6.57
N VAL A 169 -12.41 16.61 -7.56
CA VAL A 169 -11.21 15.99 -8.11
C VAL A 169 -10.16 15.74 -7.02
N TYR A 170 -9.98 16.70 -6.10
CA TYR A 170 -8.95 16.60 -5.08
C TYR A 170 -9.30 15.53 -4.05
N GLY A 171 -10.52 15.57 -3.49
CA GLY A 171 -10.98 14.56 -2.54
C GLY A 171 -11.02 13.16 -3.14
N LEU A 172 -11.36 13.02 -4.42
CA LEU A 172 -11.36 11.73 -5.12
C LEU A 172 -9.93 11.16 -5.25
N LYS A 173 -8.95 12.00 -5.60
CA LYS A 173 -7.54 11.62 -5.69
C LYS A 173 -6.95 11.21 -4.33
N VAL A 174 -7.31 11.90 -3.24
CA VAL A 174 -6.89 11.52 -1.88
C VAL A 174 -7.45 10.13 -1.52
N LYS A 175 -8.76 9.91 -1.75
CA LYS A 175 -9.42 8.65 -1.40
C LYS A 175 -8.82 7.45 -2.15
N ILE A 176 -8.62 7.57 -3.46
CA ILE A 176 -8.00 6.47 -4.24
C ILE A 176 -6.55 6.24 -3.81
N TYR A 177 -5.83 7.30 -3.41
CA TYR A 177 -4.48 7.19 -2.91
C TYR A 177 -4.41 6.36 -1.63
N VAL A 178 -5.24 6.68 -0.66
CA VAL A 178 -5.32 5.96 0.61
C VAL A 178 -5.74 4.51 0.40
N ILE A 179 -6.74 4.25 -0.44
CA ILE A 179 -7.19 2.88 -0.76
C ILE A 179 -6.05 2.06 -1.39
N ALA A 180 -5.31 2.64 -2.34
CA ALA A 180 -4.20 1.95 -2.97
C ALA A 180 -3.05 1.66 -1.99
N SER A 181 -2.74 2.59 -1.08
CA SER A 181 -1.72 2.37 -0.05
C SER A 181 -2.12 1.29 0.95
N ILE A 182 -3.41 1.20 1.31
CA ILE A 182 -3.93 0.14 2.18
C ILE A 182 -3.75 -1.21 1.49
N ILE A 183 -4.09 -1.30 0.20
CA ILE A 183 -3.90 -2.54 -0.57
C ILE A 183 -2.42 -2.94 -0.62
N ALA A 184 -1.52 -1.98 -0.83
CA ALA A 184 -0.08 -2.26 -0.88
C ALA A 184 0.54 -2.59 0.49
N ALA A 185 -0.10 -2.17 1.59
CA ALA A 185 0.36 -2.40 2.95
C ALA A 185 -0.04 -3.77 3.52
N VAL A 186 -0.98 -4.46 2.89
CA VAL A 186 -1.47 -5.78 3.29
C VAL A 186 -0.53 -6.88 2.80
#